data_AF-A0A1V3QQC8-F1
#
_entry.id   AF-A0A1V3QQC8-F1
#
_cell.length_a   1.000
_cell.length_b   1.000
_cell.length_c   1.000
_cell.angle_alpha   90.00
_cell.angle_beta   90.00
_cell.angle_gamma   90.00
#
_symmetry.space_group_name_H-M   'P 1'
#
loop_
_entity.id
_entity.type
_entity.pdbx_description
1 polymer ?
#
loop_
_entity_poly.entity_id
_entity_poly.type
_entity_poly.pdbx_seq_one_letter_code
_entity_poly.pdbx_strand_id
1 'polypeptide(L)'
;MITNIQRWLFMSLLATSSLAFNSCEDNDEKANYILSLDATNLPPGNKPMTMFEDTEDPSRMYDKKDRWFRVNQPFQVIQKGKDSVQISLYSPVGLSNVKIYAKLTNYDKRFLIYSFVNLPAFHRSFHQIPMISGKNDYMLENGNAVTVDKINGFSAGAIEFSVESTDPLFAKFKKIKSSQLVQFHDGYHLNEYGKYLPMNPALAKEAITMIINYSYALSHPVYYEAFVNFDIYKQEQALLGGTAVNGAVNWHGNNDDINGVYDYFTKAEIEKIYQNYLDGRTLYMAMVGGGSAWGGNELASQWESDYVAGHWKGEMSTWSHEYSHHSGFGHSSNLCNGSEGGGQQEMLTHFYKYLIYLNDLPFTDPEILKTWKKNTYLSNSYEKPVFAIDPKNPFLLKYKGEGKWN
;
A
#
# COMPACT_ATOMS: atom_id res chain seq x y z
N MET A 1 10.05 -63.58 -19.82
CA MET A 1 8.77 -62.90 -20.08
C MET A 1 8.69 -61.73 -19.11
N ILE A 2 8.89 -60.48 -19.53
CA ILE A 2 7.87 -59.60 -20.16
C ILE A 2 6.71 -59.44 -19.16
N THR A 3 6.35 -58.31 -18.55
CA THR A 3 6.41 -56.86 -18.88
C THR A 3 5.91 -56.06 -17.65
N ASN A 4 6.55 -54.94 -17.25
CA ASN A 4 6.22 -53.51 -17.52
C ASN A 4 4.94 -52.97 -16.83
N ILE A 5 4.71 -51.70 -16.44
CA ILE A 5 5.35 -50.35 -16.43
C ILE A 5 4.24 -49.45 -15.77
N GLN A 6 4.45 -48.48 -14.88
CA GLN A 6 4.79 -47.05 -15.12
C GLN A 6 5.10 -46.35 -13.78
N ARG A 7 6.28 -45.70 -13.72
CA ARG A 7 6.58 -44.56 -12.84
C ARG A 7 6.51 -43.30 -13.70
N TRP A 8 5.81 -42.27 -13.23
CA TRP A 8 5.83 -40.94 -13.84
C TRP A 8 7.05 -40.16 -13.33
N LEU A 9 7.95 -39.79 -14.25
CA LEU A 9 9.06 -38.87 -14.03
C LEU A 9 8.55 -37.42 -14.02
N PHE A 10 8.88 -36.67 -12.97
CA PHE A 10 9.03 -35.21 -13.07
C PHE A 10 10.42 -34.93 -13.63
N MET A 11 10.49 -34.46 -14.89
CA MET A 11 11.71 -33.93 -15.49
C MET A 11 11.88 -32.48 -15.04
N SER A 12 12.77 -32.24 -14.07
CA SER A 12 13.35 -30.92 -13.82
C SER A 12 14.33 -30.61 -14.94
N LEU A 13 13.93 -29.76 -15.89
CA LEU A 13 14.84 -29.21 -16.89
C LEU A 13 15.73 -28.17 -16.20
N LEU A 14 16.92 -28.57 -15.74
CA LEU A 14 18.01 -27.64 -15.44
C LEU A 14 18.50 -27.06 -16.78
N ALA A 15 18.17 -25.79 -17.05
CA ALA A 15 18.88 -25.03 -18.07
C ALA A 15 20.18 -24.49 -17.45
N THR A 16 21.31 -25.14 -17.73
CA THR A 16 22.63 -24.59 -17.44
C THR A 16 22.92 -23.46 -18.43
N SER A 17 22.60 -22.23 -18.07
CA SER A 17 23.14 -21.04 -18.73
C SER A 17 24.55 -20.79 -18.22
N SER A 18 25.55 -21.24 -18.98
CA SER A 18 26.95 -20.83 -18.81
C SER A 18 27.06 -19.34 -19.14
N LEU A 19 27.09 -18.49 -18.11
CA LEU A 19 27.44 -17.08 -18.22
C LEU A 19 28.96 -16.98 -18.40
N ALA A 20 29.43 -16.56 -19.58
CA ALA A 20 30.84 -16.26 -19.81
C ALA A 20 31.11 -14.82 -19.35
N PHE A 21 31.83 -14.65 -18.25
CA PHE A 21 32.27 -13.34 -17.75
C PHE A 21 33.71 -13.07 -18.19
N ASN A 22 33.89 -12.20 -19.19
CA ASN A 22 35.22 -11.67 -19.51
C ASN A 22 35.49 -10.41 -18.67
N SER A 23 36.57 -10.42 -17.89
CA SER A 23 37.13 -9.23 -17.25
C SER A 23 38.13 -8.55 -18.20
N CYS A 24 37.77 -7.33 -18.63
CA CYS A 24 38.54 -6.28 -19.33
C CYS A 24 39.84 -6.67 -20.09
N GLU A 25 39.76 -6.61 -21.43
CA GLU A 25 40.77 -5.93 -22.24
C GLU A 25 40.25 -4.51 -22.56
N ASP A 26 41.15 -3.53 -22.46
CA ASP A 26 40.89 -2.12 -22.76
C ASP A 26 40.43 -1.93 -24.21
N ASN A 27 39.14 -1.62 -24.38
CA ASN A 27 38.65 -0.87 -25.51
C ASN A 27 37.61 0.12 -24.98
N ASP A 28 37.69 1.36 -25.42
CA ASP A 28 36.69 2.42 -25.22
C ASP A 28 35.37 2.08 -25.95
N GLU A 29 34.77 0.93 -25.63
CA GLU A 29 33.42 0.57 -26.03
C GLU A 29 32.45 1.32 -25.12
N LYS A 30 31.79 2.34 -25.68
CA LYS A 30 30.63 2.98 -25.05
C LYS A 30 29.62 1.89 -24.67
N ALA A 31 29.23 1.83 -23.40
CA ALA A 31 28.19 0.93 -22.92
C ALA A 31 26.97 0.97 -23.86
N ASN A 32 26.68 -0.16 -24.51
CA ASN A 32 25.70 -0.21 -25.60
C ASN A 32 24.23 -0.16 -25.13
N TYR A 33 23.99 -0.10 -23.81
CA TYR A 33 22.65 -0.06 -23.25
C TYR A 33 22.52 1.05 -22.18
N ILE A 34 21.93 2.18 -22.59
CA ILE A 34 21.48 3.24 -21.69
C ILE A 34 19.97 3.42 -21.92
N LEU A 35 19.14 2.99 -20.98
CA LEU A 35 17.69 3.16 -21.08
C LEU A 35 17.18 4.15 -20.02
N SER A 36 17.23 5.44 -20.38
CA SER A 36 16.37 6.44 -19.78
C SER A 36 15.05 6.44 -20.55
N LEU A 37 13.95 6.11 -19.87
CA LEU A 37 12.60 6.07 -20.41
C LEU A 37 11.81 7.30 -19.95
N ASP A 38 11.07 7.86 -20.89
CA ASP A 38 9.94 8.73 -20.61
C ASP A 38 8.68 7.87 -20.57
N ALA A 39 8.07 7.71 -19.38
CA ALA A 39 6.87 6.89 -19.22
C ALA A 39 5.66 7.43 -20.01
N THR A 40 5.68 8.69 -20.41
CA THR A 40 4.62 9.32 -21.23
C THR A 40 4.84 9.12 -22.73
N ASN A 41 6.05 8.71 -23.14
CA ASN A 41 6.43 8.50 -24.53
C ASN A 41 7.28 7.23 -24.67
N LEU A 42 6.64 6.09 -24.44
CA LEU A 42 7.32 4.80 -24.46
C LEU A 42 7.60 4.32 -25.90
N PRO A 43 8.68 3.54 -26.13
CA PRO A 43 8.97 2.95 -27.43
C PRO A 43 7.82 2.08 -27.97
N PRO A 44 7.68 1.96 -29.30
CA PRO A 44 6.65 1.12 -29.92
C PRO A 44 6.62 -0.30 -29.35
N GLY A 45 5.43 -0.77 -28.95
CA GLY A 45 5.24 -2.07 -28.28
C GLY A 45 5.06 -1.97 -26.76
N ASN A 46 5.57 -0.92 -26.13
CA ASN A 46 5.34 -0.62 -24.72
C ASN A 46 4.21 0.39 -24.61
N LYS A 47 3.00 -0.05 -24.24
CA LYS A 47 1.82 0.82 -24.17
C LYS A 47 1.63 1.35 -22.74
N PRO A 48 1.82 2.66 -22.47
CA PRO A 48 1.43 3.23 -21.20
C PRO A 48 -0.09 3.30 -21.11
N MET A 49 -0.62 3.16 -19.90
CA MET A 49 -2.02 3.41 -19.59
C MET A 49 -2.13 4.05 -18.21
N THR A 50 -3.12 4.93 -18.03
CA THR A 50 -3.53 5.36 -16.71
C THR A 50 -4.54 4.35 -16.18
N MET A 51 -4.29 3.81 -14.99
CA MET A 51 -5.25 2.95 -14.30
C MET A 51 -6.31 3.82 -13.62
N PHE A 52 -7.52 3.28 -13.49
CA PHE A 52 -8.64 3.94 -12.82
C PHE A 52 -9.01 5.29 -13.45
N GLU A 53 -8.97 5.39 -14.78
CA GLU A 53 -9.58 6.53 -15.46
C GLU A 53 -11.06 6.59 -15.14
N ASP A 54 -11.63 7.80 -15.00
CA ASP A 54 -13.01 7.93 -14.52
C ASP A 54 -14.02 7.23 -15.47
N THR A 55 -13.69 7.15 -16.77
CA THR A 55 -14.47 6.44 -17.80
C THR A 55 -14.10 4.97 -17.98
N GLU A 56 -13.17 4.42 -17.19
CA GLU A 56 -12.82 3.00 -17.24
C GLU A 56 -13.99 2.14 -16.74
N ASP A 57 -14.26 1.02 -17.40
CA ASP A 57 -15.26 0.05 -16.95
C ASP A 57 -14.93 -0.44 -15.52
N PRO A 58 -15.83 -0.28 -14.53
CA PRO A 58 -15.59 -0.71 -13.16
C PRO A 58 -15.24 -2.21 -13.02
N SER A 59 -15.69 -3.08 -13.92
CA SER A 59 -15.31 -4.50 -13.89
C SER A 59 -13.79 -4.72 -13.89
N ARG A 60 -13.02 -3.80 -14.50
CA ARG A 60 -11.55 -3.87 -14.51
C ARG A 60 -10.96 -3.66 -13.13
N MET A 61 -11.50 -2.74 -12.31
CA MET A 61 -11.03 -2.55 -10.93
C MET A 61 -11.32 -3.74 -10.02
N TYR A 62 -12.34 -4.55 -10.33
CA TYR A 62 -12.69 -5.75 -9.58
C TYR A 62 -11.92 -7.00 -10.03
N ASP A 63 -11.18 -6.96 -11.14
CA ASP A 63 -10.32 -8.08 -11.55
C ASP A 63 -9.13 -8.22 -10.61
N LYS A 64 -9.25 -9.13 -9.65
CA LYS A 64 -8.24 -9.43 -8.62
C LYS A 64 -6.91 -9.97 -9.20
N LYS A 65 -6.89 -10.44 -10.45
CA LYS A 65 -5.65 -10.86 -11.14
C LYS A 65 -4.95 -9.67 -11.81
N ASP A 66 -5.69 -8.58 -12.03
CA ASP A 66 -5.22 -7.40 -12.71
C ASP A 66 -4.96 -6.21 -11.77
N ARG A 67 -5.96 -5.81 -10.99
CA ARG A 67 -5.94 -4.63 -10.12
C ARG A 67 -5.81 -5.06 -8.65
N TRP A 68 -4.57 -5.08 -8.19
CA TRP A 68 -4.20 -5.35 -6.82
C TRP A 68 -2.83 -4.72 -6.53
N PHE A 69 -2.58 -4.40 -5.27
CA PHE A 69 -1.24 -3.98 -4.84
C PHE A 69 -1.01 -4.35 -3.38
N ARG A 70 0.26 -4.42 -2.98
CA ARG A 70 0.60 -4.43 -1.55
C ARG A 70 0.84 -2.99 -1.09
N VAL A 71 0.32 -2.62 0.07
CA VAL A 71 0.38 -1.21 0.52
C VAL A 71 1.81 -0.70 0.75
N ASN A 72 2.77 -1.58 1.09
CA ASN A 72 4.20 -1.27 1.13
C ASN A 72 4.93 -1.37 -0.23
N GLN A 73 4.21 -1.72 -1.30
CA GLN A 73 4.72 -1.75 -2.66
C GLN A 73 3.72 -1.06 -3.63
N PRO A 74 3.41 0.25 -3.47
CA PRO A 74 2.56 0.95 -4.41
C PRO A 74 3.14 0.97 -5.84
N PHE A 75 4.47 0.98 -5.96
CA PHE A 75 5.17 0.73 -7.22
C PHE A 75 5.51 -0.77 -7.34
N GLN A 76 4.99 -1.43 -8.36
CA GLN A 76 5.16 -2.86 -8.60
C GLN A 76 5.85 -3.15 -9.92
N VAL A 77 6.72 -4.16 -9.91
CA VAL A 77 7.33 -4.75 -11.10
C VAL A 77 7.03 -6.25 -11.07
N ILE A 78 6.17 -6.70 -11.98
CA ILE A 78 5.69 -8.08 -12.02
C ILE A 78 6.11 -8.72 -13.33
N GLN A 79 6.83 -9.84 -13.27
CA GLN A 79 7.12 -10.64 -14.46
C GLN A 79 5.82 -11.13 -15.11
N LYS A 80 5.70 -10.95 -16.42
CA LYS A 80 4.61 -11.46 -17.25
C LYS A 80 5.18 -12.41 -18.30
N GLY A 81 4.79 -13.68 -18.18
CA GLY A 81 5.31 -14.74 -19.04
C GLY A 81 6.82 -14.91 -18.88
N LYS A 82 7.50 -15.26 -19.98
CA LYS A 82 8.94 -15.52 -19.97
C LYS A 82 9.78 -14.28 -20.26
N ASP A 83 9.17 -13.21 -20.75
CA ASP A 83 9.94 -12.17 -21.44
C ASP A 83 9.55 -10.73 -21.20
N SER A 84 8.53 -10.47 -20.37
CA SER A 84 8.08 -9.11 -20.13
C SER A 84 7.87 -8.84 -18.65
N VAL A 85 7.80 -7.56 -18.32
CA VAL A 85 7.39 -7.06 -17.03
C VAL A 85 6.20 -6.13 -17.20
N GLN A 86 5.29 -6.19 -16.25
CA GLN A 86 4.30 -5.16 -16.00
C GLN A 86 4.84 -4.25 -14.89
N ILE A 87 4.89 -2.95 -15.19
CA ILE A 87 5.18 -1.90 -14.21
C ILE A 87 3.85 -1.24 -13.86
N SER A 88 3.57 -1.02 -12.58
CA SER A 88 2.34 -0.37 -12.12
C SER A 88 2.63 0.52 -10.91
N LEU A 89 2.06 1.73 -10.88
CA LEU A 89 2.11 2.63 -9.74
C LEU A 89 0.69 2.88 -9.25
N TYR A 90 0.36 2.43 -8.04
CA TYR A 90 -0.89 2.70 -7.34
C TYR A 90 -0.71 3.93 -6.45
N SER A 91 -0.72 5.12 -7.06
CA SER A 91 -0.53 6.39 -6.34
C SER A 91 -1.23 7.53 -7.09
N PRO A 92 -1.90 8.45 -6.37
CA PRO A 92 -2.49 9.66 -6.95
C PRO A 92 -1.45 10.70 -7.39
N VAL A 93 -0.19 10.54 -6.98
CA VAL A 93 0.94 11.36 -7.39
C VAL A 93 1.96 10.48 -8.10
N GLY A 94 2.51 10.98 -9.20
CA GLY A 94 3.59 10.31 -9.93
C GLY A 94 4.89 10.21 -9.12
N LEU A 95 5.88 9.51 -9.68
CA LEU A 95 7.22 9.41 -9.10
C LEU A 95 8.27 9.91 -10.09
N SER A 96 9.31 10.53 -9.58
CA SER A 96 10.48 10.93 -10.34
C SER A 96 11.68 9.99 -10.11
N ASN A 97 12.62 9.98 -11.06
CA ASN A 97 13.92 9.32 -10.93
C ASN A 97 13.86 7.86 -10.46
N VAL A 98 12.94 7.08 -11.03
CA VAL A 98 12.71 5.68 -10.65
C VAL A 98 13.67 4.77 -11.41
N LYS A 99 14.50 4.03 -10.67
CA LYS A 99 15.41 3.01 -11.21
C LYS A 99 14.87 1.62 -10.87
N ILE A 100 14.78 0.77 -11.89
CA ILE A 100 14.42 -0.64 -11.73
C ILE A 100 15.66 -1.46 -12.00
N TYR A 101 16.04 -2.24 -10.99
CA TYR A 101 17.12 -3.20 -11.06
C TYR A 101 16.57 -4.61 -11.18
N ALA A 102 17.30 -5.46 -11.90
CA ALA A 102 17.08 -6.90 -11.92
C ALA A 102 18.26 -7.63 -11.28
N LYS A 103 17.99 -8.73 -10.58
CA LYS A 103 18.98 -9.67 -10.07
C LYS A 103 18.66 -11.07 -10.58
N LEU A 104 19.68 -11.75 -11.12
CA LEU A 104 19.55 -13.15 -11.53
C LEU A 104 19.83 -14.05 -10.32
N THR A 105 19.12 -15.16 -10.17
CA THR A 105 19.28 -16.05 -9.00
C THR A 105 20.71 -16.56 -8.81
N ASN A 106 21.44 -16.75 -9.91
CA ASN A 106 22.82 -17.27 -9.91
C ASN A 106 23.88 -16.16 -10.02
N TYR A 107 23.52 -14.90 -9.71
CA TYR A 107 24.44 -13.77 -9.77
C TYR A 107 24.18 -12.77 -8.64
N ASP A 108 25.23 -12.44 -7.89
CA ASP A 108 25.06 -11.74 -6.62
C ASP A 108 24.67 -10.27 -6.78
N LYS A 109 25.13 -9.62 -7.84
CA LYS A 109 24.88 -8.20 -8.09
C LYS A 109 23.59 -7.99 -8.89
N ARG A 110 23.02 -6.80 -8.77
CA ARG A 110 21.88 -6.37 -9.58
C ARG A 110 22.29 -5.38 -10.67
N PHE A 111 21.52 -5.39 -11.75
CA PHE A 111 21.76 -4.61 -12.96
C PHE A 111 20.60 -3.65 -13.20
N LEU A 112 20.89 -2.41 -13.57
CA LEU A 112 19.87 -1.43 -13.95
C LEU A 112 19.25 -1.83 -15.29
N ILE A 113 17.94 -2.09 -15.30
CA ILE A 113 17.19 -2.46 -16.51
C ILE A 113 16.26 -1.36 -17.01
N TYR A 114 15.82 -0.45 -16.14
CA TYR A 114 15.04 0.73 -16.55
C TYR A 114 15.34 1.92 -15.65
N SER A 115 15.38 3.12 -16.23
CA SER A 115 15.41 4.39 -15.49
C SER A 115 14.31 5.30 -16.02
N PHE A 116 13.30 5.61 -15.21
CA PHE A 116 12.23 6.54 -15.55
C PHE A 116 12.54 7.92 -14.95
N VAL A 117 12.60 8.95 -15.79
CA VAL A 117 12.76 10.33 -15.31
C VAL A 117 11.50 10.76 -14.57
N ASN A 118 10.33 10.52 -15.17
CA ASN A 118 9.02 10.76 -14.58
C ASN A 118 8.10 9.57 -14.89
N LEU A 119 7.33 9.17 -13.89
CA LEU A 119 6.30 8.14 -13.98
C LEU A 119 4.96 8.76 -13.52
N PRO A 120 3.94 8.84 -14.38
CA PRO A 120 2.65 9.45 -14.03
C PRO A 120 1.93 8.77 -12.86
N ALA A 121 0.99 9.50 -12.26
CA ALA A 121 0.05 8.94 -11.29
C ALA A 121 -0.77 7.80 -11.92
N PHE A 122 -1.09 6.78 -11.12
CA PHE A 122 -1.80 5.58 -11.56
C PHE A 122 -1.23 4.91 -12.82
N HIS A 123 0.07 5.07 -13.10
CA HIS A 123 0.68 4.56 -14.32
C HIS A 123 0.70 3.05 -14.38
N ARG A 124 0.51 2.49 -15.57
CA ARG A 124 0.86 1.12 -15.90
C ARG A 124 1.46 1.02 -17.29
N SER A 125 2.41 0.10 -17.45
CA SER A 125 3.01 -0.20 -18.75
C SER A 125 3.58 -1.62 -18.79
N PHE A 126 3.75 -2.14 -19.99
CA PHE A 126 4.39 -3.44 -20.24
C PHE A 126 5.68 -3.21 -21.00
N HIS A 127 6.75 -3.92 -20.62
CA HIS A 127 8.06 -3.78 -21.23
C HIS A 127 8.72 -5.14 -21.40
N GLN A 128 9.39 -5.35 -22.53
CA GLN A 128 10.20 -6.54 -22.73
C GLN A 128 11.45 -6.50 -21.84
N ILE A 129 11.73 -7.57 -21.10
CA ILE A 129 12.94 -7.66 -20.26
C ILE A 129 14.17 -7.51 -21.17
N PRO A 130 15.04 -6.51 -20.93
CA PRO A 130 16.09 -6.16 -21.88
C PRO A 130 17.08 -7.29 -22.17
N MET A 131 17.36 -8.15 -21.18
CA MET A 131 18.29 -9.29 -21.32
C MET A 131 17.85 -10.36 -22.34
N ILE A 132 16.65 -10.22 -22.91
CA ILE A 132 16.08 -11.18 -23.88
C ILE A 132 16.24 -10.69 -25.32
N SER A 133 16.38 -9.38 -25.53
CA SER A 133 16.49 -8.82 -26.88
C SER A 133 17.85 -9.11 -27.53
N GLY A 134 18.91 -9.24 -26.73
CA GLY A 134 20.26 -9.52 -27.21
C GLY A 134 21.33 -9.42 -26.12
N LYS A 135 22.58 -9.54 -26.55
CA LYS A 135 23.76 -9.28 -25.72
C LYS A 135 23.92 -7.77 -25.52
N ASN A 136 24.05 -7.32 -24.28
CA ASN A 136 24.11 -5.89 -23.93
C ASN A 136 24.98 -5.65 -22.68
N ASP A 137 25.46 -4.41 -22.50
CA ASP A 137 26.21 -3.97 -21.31
C ASP A 137 25.32 -3.26 -20.32
N TYR A 138 25.20 -3.79 -19.10
CA TYR A 138 24.34 -3.23 -18.07
C TYR A 138 25.14 -2.53 -16.97
N MET A 139 24.57 -1.44 -16.45
CA MET A 139 25.10 -0.75 -15.28
C MET A 139 24.81 -1.56 -14.01
N LEU A 140 25.84 -1.93 -13.27
CA LEU A 140 25.74 -2.52 -11.94
C LEU A 140 25.42 -1.45 -10.89
N GLU A 141 24.92 -1.90 -9.74
CA GLU A 141 24.65 -1.02 -8.59
C GLU A 141 25.87 -0.23 -8.08
N ASN A 142 27.09 -0.71 -8.33
CA ASN A 142 28.33 -0.04 -7.96
C ASN A 142 28.86 0.93 -9.03
N GLY A 143 28.12 1.13 -10.12
CA GLY A 143 28.52 2.02 -11.23
C GLY A 143 29.45 1.39 -12.28
N ASN A 144 29.83 0.13 -12.12
CA ASN A 144 30.59 -0.59 -13.15
C ASN A 144 29.66 -1.16 -14.21
N ALA A 145 30.17 -1.41 -15.41
CA ALA A 145 29.44 -2.12 -16.46
C ALA A 145 29.67 -3.64 -16.38
N VAL A 146 28.74 -4.41 -16.94
CA VAL A 146 28.87 -5.85 -17.14
C VAL A 146 28.10 -6.28 -18.38
N THR A 147 28.73 -7.08 -19.22
CA THR A 147 28.10 -7.64 -20.40
C THR A 147 27.30 -8.88 -20.03
N VAL A 148 26.04 -8.93 -20.44
CA VAL A 148 25.16 -10.09 -20.25
C VAL A 148 24.75 -10.60 -21.62
N ASP A 149 25.01 -11.89 -21.89
CA ASP A 149 24.57 -12.56 -23.11
C ASP A 149 23.04 -12.70 -23.11
N LYS A 150 22.47 -12.88 -24.30
CA LYS A 150 21.02 -13.09 -24.47
C LYS A 150 20.53 -14.27 -23.64
N ILE A 151 19.49 -14.05 -22.84
CA ILE A 151 18.80 -15.09 -22.08
C ILE A 151 17.52 -15.51 -22.83
N ASN A 152 17.34 -16.82 -23.02
CA ASN A 152 16.17 -17.39 -23.70
C ASN A 152 14.94 -17.46 -22.78
N GLY A 153 14.52 -16.31 -22.28
CA GLY A 153 13.39 -16.16 -21.38
C GLY A 153 13.66 -16.62 -19.94
N PHE A 154 12.82 -16.16 -19.02
CA PHE A 154 12.92 -16.45 -17.59
C PHE A 154 11.77 -17.35 -17.14
N SER A 155 12.09 -18.37 -16.35
CA SER A 155 11.09 -19.01 -15.50
C SER A 155 10.70 -18.09 -14.34
N ALA A 156 9.55 -18.35 -13.72
CA ALA A 156 9.17 -17.65 -12.49
C ALA A 156 10.28 -17.82 -11.43
N GLY A 157 10.69 -16.72 -10.81
CA GLY A 157 11.72 -16.71 -9.76
C GLY A 157 13.17 -16.75 -10.24
N ALA A 158 13.44 -16.88 -11.55
CA ALA A 158 14.81 -16.82 -12.08
C ALA A 158 15.40 -15.40 -12.13
N ILE A 159 14.52 -14.40 -12.02
CA ILE A 159 14.85 -12.98 -12.03
C ILE A 159 14.02 -12.28 -10.95
N GLU A 160 14.70 -11.49 -10.13
CA GLU A 160 14.10 -10.67 -9.08
C GLU A 160 14.22 -9.20 -9.45
N PHE A 161 13.21 -8.40 -9.12
CA PHE A 161 13.19 -6.97 -9.40
C PHE A 161 13.27 -6.17 -8.11
N SER A 162 14.07 -5.11 -8.10
CA SER A 162 14.10 -4.13 -7.02
C SER A 162 14.01 -2.73 -7.59
N VAL A 163 13.50 -1.81 -6.79
CA VAL A 163 13.19 -0.44 -7.23
C VAL A 163 13.82 0.54 -6.27
N GLU A 164 14.44 1.57 -6.85
CA GLU A 164 15.00 2.70 -6.14
C GLU A 164 14.46 3.99 -6.74
N SER A 165 14.34 5.02 -5.92
CA SER A 165 14.02 6.36 -6.37
C SER A 165 14.50 7.35 -5.32
N THR A 166 14.98 8.50 -5.79
CA THR A 166 15.31 9.64 -4.92
C THR A 166 14.09 10.53 -4.64
N ASP A 167 12.91 10.15 -5.15
CA ASP A 167 11.66 10.88 -4.93
C ASP A 167 11.26 10.82 -3.44
N PRO A 168 10.99 11.96 -2.78
CA PRO A 168 10.56 11.99 -1.39
C PRO A 168 9.31 11.15 -1.10
N LEU A 169 8.38 11.03 -2.07
CA LEU A 169 7.20 10.19 -1.91
C LEU A 169 7.57 8.70 -1.88
N PHE A 170 8.53 8.27 -2.70
CA PHE A 170 9.01 6.89 -2.66
C PHE A 170 9.67 6.56 -1.33
N ALA A 171 10.41 7.50 -0.74
CA ALA A 171 10.96 7.34 0.62
C ALA A 171 9.86 7.14 1.68
N LYS A 172 8.71 7.81 1.53
CA LYS A 172 7.54 7.56 2.40
C LYS A 172 6.93 6.17 2.18
N PHE A 173 6.82 5.68 0.94
CA PHE A 173 6.33 4.32 0.68
C PHE A 173 7.21 3.25 1.36
N LYS A 174 8.54 3.44 1.37
CA LYS A 174 9.48 2.53 2.03
C LYS A 174 9.33 2.46 3.56
N LYS A 175 8.66 3.44 4.19
CA LYS A 175 8.38 3.46 5.63
C LYS A 175 7.16 2.62 6.01
N ILE A 176 6.29 2.27 5.04
CA ILE A 176 5.10 1.46 5.30
C ILE A 176 5.54 0.03 5.64
N LYS A 177 5.21 -0.41 6.86
CA LYS A 177 5.51 -1.75 7.38
C LYS A 177 4.44 -2.76 6.96
N SER A 178 3.18 -2.32 6.88
CA SER A 178 2.07 -3.19 6.48
C SER A 178 2.28 -3.77 5.09
N SER A 179 2.09 -5.08 4.94
CA SER A 179 2.25 -5.76 3.65
C SER A 179 0.92 -6.23 3.05
N GLN A 180 -0.19 -5.71 3.57
CA GLN A 180 -1.54 -6.08 3.16
C GLN A 180 -1.75 -6.02 1.65
N LEU A 181 -2.44 -7.05 1.14
CA LEU A 181 -2.83 -7.15 -0.26
C LEU A 181 -4.19 -6.47 -0.46
N VAL A 182 -4.20 -5.29 -1.07
CA VAL A 182 -5.42 -4.52 -1.32
C VAL A 182 -6.05 -4.94 -2.64
N GLN A 183 -7.34 -5.23 -2.59
CA GLN A 183 -8.18 -5.59 -3.73
C GLN A 183 -9.56 -4.95 -3.60
N PHE A 184 -10.19 -4.60 -4.72
CA PHE A 184 -11.60 -4.21 -4.73
C PHE A 184 -12.49 -5.45 -4.92
N HIS A 185 -13.66 -5.46 -4.28
CA HIS A 185 -14.53 -6.64 -4.31
C HIS A 185 -15.98 -6.28 -4.65
N ASP A 186 -16.48 -6.84 -5.74
CA ASP A 186 -17.83 -6.63 -6.25
C ASP A 186 -18.88 -7.54 -5.63
N GLY A 187 -18.49 -8.76 -5.23
CA GLY A 187 -19.40 -9.73 -4.60
C GLY A 187 -20.23 -9.18 -3.44
N TYR A 188 -19.77 -8.18 -2.69
CA TYR A 188 -20.57 -7.56 -1.63
C TYR A 188 -21.82 -6.85 -2.17
N HIS A 189 -21.67 -5.97 -3.17
CA HIS A 189 -22.81 -5.27 -3.76
C HIS A 189 -23.60 -6.13 -4.77
N LEU A 190 -22.99 -7.18 -5.32
CA LEU A 190 -23.71 -8.17 -6.14
C LEU A 190 -24.62 -9.08 -5.29
N ASN A 191 -24.20 -9.42 -4.07
CA ASN A 191 -24.96 -10.32 -3.19
C ASN A 191 -25.94 -9.56 -2.28
N GLU A 192 -25.57 -8.38 -1.77
CA GLU A 192 -26.38 -7.58 -0.84
C GLU A 192 -26.48 -6.12 -1.32
N TYR A 193 -27.02 -5.91 -2.53
CA TYR A 193 -27.22 -4.56 -3.08
C TYR A 193 -28.08 -3.69 -2.14
N GLY A 194 -27.69 -2.43 -1.98
CA GLY A 194 -28.33 -1.48 -1.07
C GLY A 194 -27.67 -1.45 0.31
N LYS A 195 -27.25 -2.60 0.85
CA LYS A 195 -26.33 -2.63 2.00
C LYS A 195 -24.94 -2.20 1.57
N TYR A 196 -24.46 -2.76 0.46
CA TYR A 196 -23.25 -2.32 -0.24
C TYR A 196 -23.62 -1.72 -1.59
N LEU A 197 -22.80 -0.78 -2.05
CA LEU A 197 -22.95 -0.15 -3.36
C LEU A 197 -21.71 -0.38 -4.23
N PRO A 198 -21.88 -0.38 -5.56
CA PRO A 198 -20.75 -0.47 -6.47
C PRO A 198 -19.84 0.75 -6.33
N MET A 199 -18.55 0.50 -6.19
CA MET A 199 -17.51 1.50 -6.40
C MET A 199 -17.22 1.67 -7.89
N ASN A 200 -16.67 2.82 -8.24
CA ASN A 200 -16.19 3.15 -9.57
C ASN A 200 -14.73 3.62 -9.51
N PRO A 201 -14.05 3.83 -10.66
CA PRO A 201 -12.66 4.25 -10.69
C PRO A 201 -12.34 5.53 -9.91
N ALA A 202 -13.26 6.51 -9.85
CA ALA A 202 -13.03 7.73 -9.07
C ALA A 202 -12.93 7.42 -7.56
N LEU A 203 -13.84 6.58 -7.05
CA LEU A 203 -13.82 6.12 -5.66
C LEU A 203 -12.65 5.18 -5.37
N ALA A 204 -12.23 4.35 -6.33
CA ALA A 204 -11.07 3.49 -6.18
C ALA A 204 -9.77 4.29 -5.95
N LYS A 205 -9.59 5.42 -6.66
CA LYS A 205 -8.43 6.30 -6.46
C LYS A 205 -8.40 6.93 -5.07
N GLU A 206 -9.55 7.35 -4.54
CA GLU A 206 -9.66 7.82 -3.16
C GLU A 206 -9.32 6.71 -2.16
N ALA A 207 -9.88 5.51 -2.34
CA ALA A 207 -9.63 4.36 -1.48
C ALA A 207 -8.15 3.94 -1.45
N ILE A 208 -7.47 3.93 -2.61
CA ILE A 208 -6.01 3.68 -2.71
C ILE A 208 -5.23 4.75 -1.95
N THR A 209 -5.60 6.02 -2.10
CA THR A 209 -4.95 7.15 -1.43
C THR A 209 -5.08 7.04 0.09
N MET A 210 -6.30 6.79 0.56
CA MET A 210 -6.63 6.62 1.97
C MET A 210 -5.86 5.44 2.59
N ILE A 211 -5.88 4.25 1.95
CA ILE A 211 -5.25 3.07 2.56
C ILE A 211 -3.73 3.22 2.64
N ILE A 212 -3.08 3.87 1.66
CA ILE A 212 -1.63 4.16 1.73
C ILE A 212 -1.32 5.11 2.89
N ASN A 213 -2.09 6.18 3.06
CA ASN A 213 -1.93 7.10 4.19
C ASN A 213 -2.17 6.40 5.53
N TYR A 214 -3.22 5.60 5.63
CA TYR A 214 -3.58 4.84 6.82
C TYR A 214 -2.46 3.85 7.20
N SER A 215 -1.95 3.08 6.24
CA SER A 215 -0.84 2.16 6.48
C SER A 215 0.45 2.88 6.85
N TYR A 216 0.71 4.09 6.33
CA TYR A 216 1.81 4.94 6.78
C TYR A 216 1.61 5.36 8.25
N ALA A 217 0.42 5.84 8.62
CA ALA A 217 0.12 6.25 9.99
C ALA A 217 0.32 5.08 10.99
N LEU A 218 -0.18 3.88 10.67
CA LEU A 218 0.03 2.70 11.51
C LEU A 218 1.50 2.32 11.66
N SER A 219 2.30 2.57 10.64
CA SER A 219 3.72 2.20 10.64
C SER A 219 4.58 3.18 11.45
N HIS A 220 4.05 4.36 11.75
CA HIS A 220 4.77 5.50 12.33
C HIS A 220 5.27 5.22 13.76
N PRO A 221 6.52 5.58 14.10
CA PRO A 221 7.07 5.36 15.45
C PRO A 221 6.22 5.99 16.57
N VAL A 222 5.78 7.24 16.41
CA VAL A 222 4.87 7.91 17.37
C VAL A 222 3.54 7.15 17.55
N TYR A 223 2.98 6.58 16.49
CA TYR A 223 1.79 5.75 16.61
C TYR A 223 2.08 4.46 17.36
N TYR A 224 3.17 3.76 16.99
CA TYR A 224 3.62 2.56 17.68
C TYR A 224 3.79 2.80 19.19
N GLU A 225 4.51 3.85 19.58
CA GLU A 225 4.73 4.19 20.99
C GLU A 225 3.43 4.49 21.74
N ALA A 226 2.48 5.20 21.10
CA ALA A 226 1.17 5.44 21.68
C ALA A 226 0.33 4.16 21.79
N PHE A 227 0.41 3.27 20.80
CA PHE A 227 -0.31 2.01 20.78
C PHE A 227 0.21 1.05 21.86
N VAL A 228 1.53 0.85 21.98
CA VAL A 228 2.09 -0.11 22.95
C VAL A 228 2.11 0.41 24.39
N ASN A 229 1.97 1.73 24.56
CA ASN A 229 1.85 2.38 25.87
C ASN A 229 0.55 3.21 25.96
N PHE A 230 -0.58 2.58 25.61
CA PHE A 230 -1.88 3.25 25.55
C PHE A 230 -2.34 3.85 26.89
N ASP A 231 -1.96 3.23 28.01
CA ASP A 231 -2.17 3.75 29.35
C ASP A 231 -1.51 5.12 29.56
N ILE A 232 -0.29 5.28 29.08
CA ILE A 232 0.43 6.55 29.11
C ILE A 232 -0.27 7.56 28.20
N TYR A 233 -0.63 7.17 26.98
CA TYR A 233 -1.39 8.05 26.07
C TYR A 233 -2.68 8.57 26.72
N LYS A 234 -3.44 7.69 27.39
CA LYS A 234 -4.69 8.06 28.09
C LYS A 234 -4.46 9.03 29.24
N GLN A 235 -3.42 8.82 30.03
CA GLN A 235 -3.05 9.72 31.12
C GLN A 235 -2.62 11.09 30.60
N GLU A 236 -1.77 11.12 29.58
CA GLU A 236 -1.30 12.36 28.96
C GLU A 236 -2.44 13.11 28.27
N GLN A 237 -3.32 12.41 27.54
CA GLN A 237 -4.50 12.98 26.92
C GLN A 237 -5.36 13.73 27.95
N ALA A 238 -5.68 13.08 29.07
CA ALA A 238 -6.48 13.68 30.13
C ALA A 238 -5.77 14.87 30.79
N LEU A 239 -4.47 14.73 31.09
CA LEU A 239 -3.66 15.79 31.67
C LEU A 239 -3.59 17.03 30.77
N LEU A 240 -3.28 16.84 29.49
CA LEU A 240 -3.19 17.92 28.50
C LEU A 240 -4.55 18.55 28.20
N GLY A 241 -5.62 17.77 28.27
CA GLY A 241 -7.00 18.24 28.14
C GLY A 241 -7.55 18.94 29.39
N GLY A 242 -6.87 18.84 30.55
CA GLY A 242 -7.37 19.34 31.82
C GLY A 242 -8.60 18.57 32.34
N THR A 243 -8.72 17.29 32.00
CA THR A 243 -9.85 16.42 32.36
C THR A 243 -9.39 15.23 33.20
N ALA A 244 -10.32 14.52 33.83
CA ALA A 244 -10.03 13.20 34.39
C ALA A 244 -9.85 12.17 33.27
N VAL A 245 -9.14 11.07 33.55
CA VAL A 245 -9.07 9.92 32.64
C VAL A 245 -10.46 9.29 32.57
N ASN A 246 -10.98 9.15 31.35
CA ASN A 246 -12.29 8.53 31.09
C ASN A 246 -12.13 7.13 30.46
N GLY A 247 -12.92 6.19 30.96
CA GLY A 247 -13.00 4.76 30.64
C GLY A 247 -11.67 3.99 30.62
N ALA A 248 -11.56 2.97 29.76
CA ALA A 248 -10.50 1.97 29.86
C ALA A 248 -9.10 2.60 29.66
N VAL A 249 -8.21 2.34 30.63
CA VAL A 249 -6.83 2.85 30.64
C VAL A 249 -5.92 1.96 29.80
N ASN A 250 -6.18 0.65 29.74
CA ASN A 250 -5.40 -0.32 28.99
C ASN A 250 -6.23 -0.90 27.83
N TRP A 251 -5.56 -1.51 26.85
CA TRP A 251 -6.23 -2.31 25.83
C TRP A 251 -6.87 -3.56 26.46
N HIS A 252 -8.10 -3.86 26.06
CA HIS A 252 -8.79 -5.10 26.40
C HIS A 252 -9.42 -5.73 25.16
N GLY A 253 -9.71 -7.02 25.28
CA GLY A 253 -10.23 -7.85 24.22
C GLY A 253 -11.74 -7.84 24.11
N ASN A 254 -12.26 -8.93 23.58
CA ASN A 254 -13.67 -9.07 23.20
C ASN A 254 -14.54 -9.61 24.34
N ASN A 255 -13.96 -9.92 25.51
CA ASN A 255 -14.77 -10.39 26.63
C ASN A 255 -15.66 -9.24 27.13
N ASP A 256 -16.87 -9.60 27.55
CA ASP A 256 -17.81 -8.63 28.10
C ASP A 256 -17.24 -7.98 29.36
N ASP A 257 -17.56 -6.69 29.53
CA ASP A 257 -17.29 -5.99 30.78
C ASP A 257 -18.12 -6.59 31.94
N ILE A 258 -17.45 -7.17 32.93
CA ILE A 258 -18.09 -7.69 34.13
C ILE A 258 -17.82 -6.73 35.29
N ASN A 259 -18.69 -5.74 35.45
CA ASN A 259 -18.66 -4.73 36.52
C ASN A 259 -17.41 -3.82 36.51
N GLY A 260 -16.98 -3.34 35.35
CA GLY A 260 -15.77 -2.55 35.15
C GLY A 260 -14.48 -3.37 35.12
N VAL A 261 -14.58 -4.68 34.87
CA VAL A 261 -13.46 -5.61 34.83
C VAL A 261 -13.36 -6.21 33.43
N TYR A 262 -12.24 -5.90 32.78
CA TYR A 262 -11.98 -6.27 31.39
C TYR A 262 -10.88 -7.33 31.27
N ASP A 263 -10.81 -7.99 30.12
CA ASP A 263 -9.71 -8.88 29.71
C ASP A 263 -8.51 -8.08 29.19
N TYR A 264 -7.89 -7.31 30.08
CA TYR A 264 -6.74 -6.47 29.72
C TYR A 264 -5.57 -7.29 29.17
N PHE A 265 -4.97 -6.79 28.10
CA PHE A 265 -3.82 -7.42 27.47
C PHE A 265 -2.51 -7.09 28.18
N THR A 266 -1.63 -8.07 28.23
CA THR A 266 -0.22 -7.88 28.59
C THR A 266 0.53 -7.12 27.48
N LYS A 267 1.67 -6.49 27.80
CA LYS A 267 2.51 -5.84 26.77
C LYS A 267 2.89 -6.78 25.62
N ALA A 268 3.20 -8.04 25.91
CA ALA A 268 3.55 -9.02 24.88
C ALA A 268 2.38 -9.36 23.95
N GLU A 269 1.15 -9.33 24.45
CA GLU A 269 -0.05 -9.49 23.62
C GLU A 269 -0.32 -8.24 22.79
N ILE A 270 -0.20 -7.04 23.37
CA ILE A 270 -0.33 -5.76 22.66
C ILE A 270 0.64 -5.67 21.48
N GLU A 271 1.89 -6.12 21.66
CA GLU A 271 2.87 -6.17 20.58
C GLU A 271 2.44 -7.09 19.43
N LYS A 272 1.94 -8.28 19.75
CA LYS A 272 1.40 -9.21 18.73
C LYS A 272 0.20 -8.61 18.01
N ILE A 273 -0.69 -7.93 18.76
CA ILE A 273 -1.85 -7.26 18.19
C ILE A 273 -1.40 -6.16 17.23
N TYR A 274 -0.42 -5.33 17.60
CA TYR A 274 0.14 -4.31 16.69
C TYR A 274 0.67 -4.93 15.40
N GLN A 275 1.38 -6.07 15.48
CA GLN A 275 1.85 -6.79 14.29
C GLN A 275 0.68 -7.31 13.42
N ASN A 276 -0.43 -7.73 14.02
CA ASN A 276 -1.63 -8.14 13.26
C ASN A 276 -2.28 -6.98 12.48
N TYR A 277 -2.15 -5.74 12.96
CA TYR A 277 -2.58 -4.56 12.20
C TYR A 277 -1.66 -4.26 11.00
N LEU A 278 -0.42 -4.75 11.01
CA LEU A 278 0.61 -4.55 9.99
C LEU A 278 0.87 -5.79 9.11
N ASP A 279 0.00 -6.78 9.14
CA ASP A 279 0.30 -8.06 8.48
C ASP A 279 0.18 -8.02 6.94
N GLY A 280 0.16 -9.21 6.33
CA GLY A 280 0.12 -9.40 4.87
C GLY A 280 -1.20 -9.93 4.32
N ARG A 281 -2.28 -9.94 5.12
CA ARG A 281 -3.59 -10.48 4.71
C ARG A 281 -4.21 -9.68 3.57
N THR A 282 -5.18 -10.29 2.91
CA THR A 282 -5.99 -9.63 1.90
C THR A 282 -6.96 -8.66 2.58
N LEU A 283 -7.04 -7.45 2.04
CA LEU A 283 -8.02 -6.44 2.39
C LEU A 283 -8.91 -6.16 1.17
N TYR A 284 -10.17 -6.51 1.28
CA TYR A 284 -11.22 -6.17 0.33
C TYR A 284 -11.80 -4.80 0.67
N MET A 285 -11.63 -3.87 -0.26
CA MET A 285 -12.21 -2.54 -0.21
C MET A 285 -13.61 -2.58 -0.84
N ALA A 286 -14.60 -2.05 -0.11
CA ALA A 286 -15.97 -1.90 -0.60
C ALA A 286 -16.61 -0.59 -0.11
N MET A 287 -17.78 -0.27 -0.66
CA MET A 287 -18.56 0.92 -0.29
C MET A 287 -19.91 0.54 0.33
N VAL A 288 -20.27 1.27 1.38
CA VAL A 288 -21.52 1.14 2.12
C VAL A 288 -22.65 1.91 1.41
N GLY A 289 -23.87 1.36 1.43
CA GLY A 289 -25.02 1.91 0.72
C GLY A 289 -26.11 2.57 1.55
N GLY A 290 -26.59 1.90 2.60
CA GLY A 290 -27.82 2.31 3.29
C GLY A 290 -27.87 2.03 4.79
N GLY A 291 -26.74 1.68 5.41
CA GLY A 291 -26.64 1.36 6.83
C GLY A 291 -25.27 1.72 7.43
N SER A 292 -24.93 1.10 8.55
CA SER A 292 -23.60 1.19 9.17
C SER A 292 -22.51 0.71 8.23
N ALA A 293 -21.29 1.22 8.39
CA ALA A 293 -20.13 0.60 7.80
C ALA A 293 -19.89 -0.81 8.39
N TRP A 294 -19.20 -1.64 7.62
CA TRP A 294 -18.94 -3.03 7.99
C TRP A 294 -17.50 -3.42 7.66
N GLY A 295 -16.88 -4.10 8.61
CA GLY A 295 -15.61 -4.79 8.47
C GLY A 295 -15.70 -6.18 9.07
N GLY A 296 -14.67 -6.98 8.84
CA GLY A 296 -14.57 -8.35 9.35
C GLY A 296 -14.07 -9.33 8.31
N ASN A 297 -13.29 -10.31 8.75
CA ASN A 297 -12.49 -11.17 7.87
C ASN A 297 -11.70 -10.29 6.89
N GLU A 298 -11.73 -10.53 5.59
CA GLU A 298 -11.01 -9.71 4.59
C GLU A 298 -11.66 -8.35 4.32
N LEU A 299 -12.88 -8.06 4.78
CA LEU A 299 -13.60 -6.82 4.45
C LEU A 299 -13.19 -5.65 5.35
N ALA A 300 -12.99 -4.48 4.73
CA ALA A 300 -13.27 -3.20 5.36
C ALA A 300 -14.01 -2.30 4.34
N SER A 301 -15.07 -1.64 4.80
CA SER A 301 -15.88 -0.76 3.96
C SER A 301 -16.11 0.59 4.62
N GLN A 302 -16.45 1.59 3.82
CA GLN A 302 -16.83 2.90 4.33
C GLN A 302 -17.82 3.60 3.40
N TRP A 303 -18.41 4.70 3.85
CA TRP A 303 -19.32 5.51 3.06
C TRP A 303 -18.60 6.29 1.96
N GLU A 304 -19.35 6.58 0.89
CA GLU A 304 -18.89 7.43 -0.21
C GLU A 304 -18.31 8.76 0.29
N SER A 305 -18.95 9.39 1.28
CA SER A 305 -18.51 10.66 1.87
C SER A 305 -17.12 10.59 2.50
N ASP A 306 -16.76 9.44 3.05
CA ASP A 306 -15.50 9.28 3.73
C ASP A 306 -14.35 9.02 2.76
N TYR A 307 -14.62 8.31 1.67
CA TYR A 307 -13.70 8.23 0.53
C TYR A 307 -13.51 9.60 -0.14
N VAL A 308 -14.58 10.36 -0.37
CA VAL A 308 -14.48 11.63 -1.12
C VAL A 308 -13.94 12.78 -0.26
N ALA A 309 -14.25 12.81 1.03
CA ALA A 309 -13.95 13.95 1.89
C ALA A 309 -13.44 13.60 3.30
N GLY A 310 -13.92 12.52 3.90
CA GLY A 310 -13.61 12.17 5.30
C GLY A 310 -12.12 11.98 5.55
N HIS A 311 -11.43 11.15 4.74
CA HIS A 311 -10.01 10.87 4.95
C HIS A 311 -9.12 12.12 4.74
N TRP A 312 -9.49 13.03 3.83
CA TRP A 312 -8.81 14.31 3.64
C TRP A 312 -8.94 15.25 4.84
N LYS A 313 -10.01 15.13 5.63
CA LYS A 313 -10.23 15.86 6.89
C LYS A 313 -9.67 15.10 8.10
N GLY A 314 -9.16 13.89 7.89
CA GLY A 314 -8.69 12.99 8.93
C GLY A 314 -9.80 12.34 9.75
N GLU A 315 -11.02 12.26 9.24
CA GLU A 315 -12.16 11.56 9.87
C GLU A 315 -12.03 10.04 9.69
N MET A 316 -11.03 9.45 10.35
CA MET A 316 -10.66 8.03 10.21
C MET A 316 -11.31 7.11 11.25
N SER A 317 -12.21 7.64 12.09
CA SER A 317 -12.82 6.89 13.20
C SER A 317 -13.57 5.65 12.72
N THR A 318 -14.43 5.78 11.70
CA THR A 318 -15.17 4.67 11.11
C THR A 318 -14.24 3.68 10.44
N TRP A 319 -13.31 4.15 9.60
CA TRP A 319 -12.34 3.27 8.95
C TRP A 319 -11.54 2.45 9.97
N SER A 320 -11.10 3.10 11.05
CA SER A 320 -10.38 2.44 12.13
C SER A 320 -11.24 1.37 12.78
N HIS A 321 -12.53 1.63 13.02
CA HIS A 321 -13.47 0.66 13.57
C HIS A 321 -13.60 -0.58 12.67
N GLU A 322 -13.84 -0.39 11.38
CA GLU A 322 -14.00 -1.51 10.44
C GLU A 322 -12.69 -2.28 10.23
N TYR A 323 -11.55 -1.59 10.25
CA TYR A 323 -10.25 -2.23 10.19
C TYR A 323 -9.92 -3.03 11.47
N SER A 324 -10.46 -2.62 12.62
CA SER A 324 -10.34 -3.39 13.86
C SER A 324 -11.15 -4.69 13.80
N HIS A 325 -12.32 -4.69 13.17
CA HIS A 325 -13.06 -5.93 12.85
C HIS A 325 -12.25 -6.84 11.93
N HIS A 326 -11.62 -6.27 10.88
CA HIS A 326 -10.66 -6.99 10.04
C HIS A 326 -9.51 -7.59 10.88
N SER A 327 -9.12 -6.93 11.97
CA SER A 327 -8.06 -7.39 12.89
C SER A 327 -8.53 -8.32 14.00
N GLY A 328 -9.81 -8.71 14.02
CA GLY A 328 -10.37 -9.72 14.94
C GLY A 328 -11.01 -9.16 16.21
N PHE A 329 -11.22 -7.84 16.31
CA PHE A 329 -11.82 -7.19 17.47
C PHE A 329 -13.28 -6.81 17.20
N GLY A 330 -14.16 -7.16 18.13
CA GLY A 330 -15.57 -6.80 18.10
C GLY A 330 -15.90 -5.61 19.00
N HIS A 331 -17.17 -5.22 19.04
CA HIS A 331 -17.61 -3.99 19.72
C HIS A 331 -17.35 -3.94 21.23
N SER A 332 -17.11 -5.09 21.89
CA SER A 332 -16.76 -5.15 23.31
C SER A 332 -15.29 -4.77 23.58
N SER A 333 -14.44 -4.64 22.56
CA SER A 333 -13.04 -4.25 22.71
C SER A 333 -12.82 -2.77 22.41
N ASN A 334 -12.03 -2.08 23.23
CA ASN A 334 -11.58 -0.72 22.94
C ASN A 334 -10.60 -0.60 21.76
N LEU A 335 -10.14 -1.74 21.23
CA LEU A 335 -9.46 -1.79 19.93
C LEU A 335 -10.42 -1.62 18.76
N CYS A 336 -11.72 -1.89 18.92
CA CYS A 336 -12.73 -1.71 17.89
C CYS A 336 -13.62 -0.50 18.17
N ASN A 337 -14.11 -0.36 19.40
CA ASN A 337 -15.13 0.62 19.76
C ASN A 337 -14.58 1.66 20.77
N GLY A 338 -14.82 2.94 20.52
CA GLY A 338 -14.40 4.03 21.39
C GLY A 338 -15.39 4.42 22.51
N SER A 339 -16.54 3.73 22.63
CA SER A 339 -17.65 4.13 23.53
C SER A 339 -17.29 4.24 25.01
N GLU A 340 -16.15 3.71 25.42
CA GLU A 340 -15.62 3.76 26.78
C GLU A 340 -14.66 4.95 26.98
N GLY A 341 -15.00 6.11 26.42
CA GLY A 341 -14.18 7.32 26.59
C GLY A 341 -12.83 7.26 25.88
N GLY A 342 -12.70 6.46 24.82
CA GLY A 342 -11.54 6.41 23.93
C GLY A 342 -11.18 5.01 23.47
N GLY A 343 -10.07 4.89 22.75
CA GLY A 343 -9.63 3.63 22.16
C GLY A 343 -8.95 3.85 20.82
N GLN A 344 -8.88 2.78 20.04
CA GLN A 344 -8.19 2.75 18.75
C GLN A 344 -8.77 3.78 17.76
N GLN A 345 -10.10 3.89 17.68
CA GLN A 345 -10.77 4.85 16.81
C GLN A 345 -10.34 6.30 17.09
N GLU A 346 -10.35 6.70 18.37
CA GLU A 346 -10.05 8.05 18.79
C GLU A 346 -8.54 8.34 18.68
N MET A 347 -7.70 7.45 19.22
CA MET A 347 -6.26 7.61 19.19
C MET A 347 -5.74 7.72 17.75
N LEU A 348 -6.17 6.82 16.86
CA LEU A 348 -5.78 6.88 15.46
C LEU A 348 -6.31 8.16 14.79
N THR A 349 -7.57 8.53 15.01
CA THR A 349 -8.14 9.75 14.41
C THR A 349 -7.36 10.99 14.82
N HIS A 350 -7.03 11.11 16.11
CA HIS A 350 -6.19 12.21 16.60
C HIS A 350 -4.81 12.20 15.96
N PHE A 351 -4.17 11.03 15.89
CA PHE A 351 -2.85 10.91 15.30
C PHE A 351 -2.84 11.21 13.79
N TYR A 352 -3.82 10.68 13.05
CA TYR A 352 -3.95 10.89 11.62
C TYR A 352 -4.18 12.38 11.29
N LYS A 353 -5.06 13.06 12.03
CA LYS A 353 -5.24 14.53 11.92
C LYS A 353 -3.94 15.27 12.23
N TYR A 354 -3.18 14.81 13.22
CA TYR A 354 -1.87 15.41 13.52
C TYR A 354 -0.87 15.25 12.36
N LEU A 355 -0.84 14.09 11.71
CA LEU A 355 0.01 13.89 10.52
C LEU A 355 -0.42 14.75 9.32
N ILE A 356 -1.73 15.02 9.13
CA ILE A 356 -2.19 16.00 8.13
C ILE A 356 -1.67 17.39 8.49
N TYR A 357 -1.82 17.82 9.75
CA TYR A 357 -1.33 19.12 10.22
C TYR A 357 0.17 19.31 9.99
N LEU A 358 0.97 18.26 10.23
CA LEU A 358 2.41 18.27 9.97
C LEU A 358 2.78 18.22 8.48
N ASN A 359 1.82 17.97 7.60
CA ASN A 359 2.05 17.60 6.21
C ASN A 359 2.98 16.37 6.07
N ASP A 360 2.82 15.38 6.94
CA ASP A 360 3.70 14.22 7.02
C ASP A 360 3.15 12.97 6.32
N LEU A 361 1.83 12.84 6.15
CA LEU A 361 1.25 11.75 5.35
C LEU A 361 1.79 11.75 3.90
N PRO A 362 1.78 10.60 3.22
CA PRO A 362 2.07 10.53 1.78
C PRO A 362 1.24 11.52 0.96
N PHE A 363 -0.04 11.68 1.29
CA PHE A 363 -0.98 12.56 0.60
C PHE A 363 -1.82 13.38 1.59
N THR A 364 -1.89 14.69 1.41
CA THR A 364 -2.67 15.61 2.27
C THR A 364 -3.50 16.62 1.49
N ASP A 365 -3.24 16.77 0.19
CA ASP A 365 -3.92 17.74 -0.66
C ASP A 365 -5.02 17.07 -1.50
N PRO A 366 -6.30 17.36 -1.24
CA PRO A 366 -7.38 16.78 -2.03
C PRO A 366 -7.32 17.22 -3.52
N GLU A 367 -6.67 18.35 -3.86
CA GLU A 367 -6.56 18.84 -5.24
C GLU A 367 -5.84 17.87 -6.20
N ILE A 368 -5.15 16.85 -5.70
CA ILE A 368 -4.54 15.82 -6.53
C ILE A 368 -5.58 14.92 -7.23
N LEU A 369 -6.75 14.68 -6.61
CA LEU A 369 -7.82 13.85 -7.18
C LEU A 369 -9.04 14.64 -7.63
N LYS A 370 -9.39 15.72 -6.93
CA LYS A 370 -10.56 16.57 -7.24
C LYS A 370 -11.88 15.80 -7.30
N THR A 371 -11.99 14.68 -6.59
CA THR A 371 -13.15 13.77 -6.72
C THR A 371 -14.46 14.45 -6.34
N TRP A 372 -14.47 15.37 -5.36
CA TRP A 372 -15.68 16.13 -5.00
C TRP A 372 -16.29 16.95 -6.16
N LYS A 373 -15.55 17.21 -7.24
CA LYS A 373 -16.06 17.89 -8.45
C LYS A 373 -16.70 16.92 -9.46
N LYS A 374 -16.58 15.60 -9.23
CA LYS A 374 -16.92 14.54 -10.20
C LYS A 374 -18.36 14.04 -10.03
N ASN A 375 -19.33 14.96 -10.00
CA ASN A 375 -20.74 14.66 -9.70
C ASN A 375 -21.34 13.54 -10.58
N THR A 376 -20.87 13.34 -11.81
CA THR A 376 -21.32 12.24 -12.68
C THR A 376 -20.99 10.84 -12.15
N TYR A 377 -19.99 10.73 -11.28
CA TYR A 377 -19.50 9.47 -10.73
C TYR A 377 -19.83 9.31 -9.24
N LEU A 378 -20.61 10.23 -8.66
CA LEU A 378 -20.90 10.24 -7.23
C LEU A 378 -22.40 10.20 -7.01
N SER A 379 -22.80 9.54 -5.93
CA SER A 379 -24.21 9.46 -5.52
C SER A 379 -24.69 10.79 -4.93
N ASN A 380 -23.78 11.56 -4.34
CA ASN A 380 -24.05 12.88 -3.75
C ASN A 380 -23.15 13.97 -4.33
N SER A 381 -23.53 15.22 -4.10
CA SER A 381 -22.66 16.37 -4.33
C SER A 381 -21.80 16.64 -3.10
N TYR A 382 -20.52 16.96 -3.32
CA TYR A 382 -19.57 17.21 -2.25
C TYR A 382 -18.88 18.56 -2.44
N GLU A 383 -18.53 19.19 -1.34
CA GLU A 383 -17.67 20.38 -1.32
C GLU A 383 -16.21 19.98 -1.26
N LYS A 384 -15.31 20.94 -1.53
CA LYS A 384 -13.87 20.74 -1.36
C LYS A 384 -13.60 20.38 0.11
N PRO A 385 -12.91 19.27 0.40
CA PRO A 385 -12.50 18.96 1.76
C PRO A 385 -11.55 20.04 2.28
N VAL A 386 -11.85 20.59 3.45
CA VAL A 386 -11.00 21.56 4.16
C VAL A 386 -10.61 20.96 5.50
N PHE A 387 -9.33 20.70 5.67
CA PHE A 387 -8.79 20.21 6.94
C PHE A 387 -8.66 21.35 7.96
N ALA A 388 -9.05 21.05 9.20
CA ALA A 388 -8.76 21.88 10.36
C ALA A 388 -8.38 20.96 11.52
N ILE A 389 -7.29 21.28 12.22
CA ILE A 389 -6.91 20.58 13.44
C ILE A 389 -7.58 21.23 14.64
N ASP A 390 -8.13 20.43 15.54
CA ASP A 390 -8.57 20.90 16.86
C ASP A 390 -7.32 21.32 17.66
N PRO A 391 -7.23 22.56 18.18
CA PRO A 391 -6.14 22.98 19.07
C PRO A 391 -5.97 22.10 20.31
N LYS A 392 -7.00 21.35 20.69
CA LYS A 392 -6.98 20.37 21.80
C LYS A 392 -6.56 18.96 21.39
N ASN A 393 -6.15 18.74 20.14
CA ASN A 393 -5.65 17.44 19.70
C ASN A 393 -4.48 16.99 20.60
N PRO A 394 -4.53 15.79 21.21
CA PRO A 394 -3.54 15.39 22.22
C PRO A 394 -2.12 15.26 21.66
N PHE A 395 -1.96 14.83 20.41
CA PHE A 395 -0.66 14.76 19.76
C PHE A 395 -0.11 16.15 19.46
N LEU A 396 -0.97 17.09 19.04
CA LEU A 396 -0.56 18.49 18.87
C LEU A 396 -0.12 19.13 20.18
N LEU A 397 -0.86 18.93 21.26
CA LEU A 397 -0.51 19.47 22.58
C LEU A 397 0.80 18.86 23.12
N LYS A 398 0.99 17.54 22.92
CA LYS A 398 2.19 16.82 23.37
C LYS A 398 3.44 17.22 22.57
N TYR A 399 3.36 17.14 21.24
CA TYR A 399 4.53 17.26 20.36
C TYR A 399 4.71 18.65 19.75
N LYS A 400 3.74 19.57 19.92
CA LYS A 400 3.86 20.99 19.56
C LYS A 400 4.32 21.27 18.12
N GLY A 401 3.93 20.39 17.18
CA GLY A 401 4.30 20.51 15.77
C GLY A 401 5.58 19.77 15.36
N GLU A 402 6.20 19.02 16.28
CA GLU A 402 7.34 18.14 16.00
C GLU A 402 6.90 16.70 15.66
N GLY A 403 7.83 15.76 15.53
CA GLY A 403 7.49 14.33 15.39
C GLY A 403 7.16 13.87 13.97
N LYS A 404 7.57 14.61 12.93
CA LYS A 404 7.55 14.11 11.55
C LYS A 404 8.43 12.87 11.40
N TRP A 405 7.99 11.93 10.58
CA TRP A 405 8.82 10.81 10.20
C TRP A 405 9.75 11.26 9.07
N ASN A 406 10.86 11.91 9.43
CA ASN A 406 11.87 12.44 8.49
C ASN A 406 12.20 11.45 7.37
#